data_AF-A0A8J7HDZ1-F1
#
_entry.id   AF-A0A8J7HDZ1-F1
#
_cell.length_a   1.000
_cell.length_b   1.000
_cell.length_c   1.000
_cell.angle_alpha   90.00
_cell.angle_beta   90.00
_cell.angle_gamma   90.00
#
_symmetry.space_group_name_H-M   'P 1'
#
loop_
_entity.id
_entity.type
_entity.pdbx_description
1 polymer ?
#
loop_
_entity_poly.entity_id
_entity_poly.type
_entity_poly.pdbx_seq_one_letter_code
_entity_poly.pdbx_strand_id
1 'polypeptide(L)'
;MSRNKIVRHIILYVITAIILVNVFPVKHTEASSKKYLIIIKQQDGSYQYYEDMAVEKNNNIMIKVKPFAKAANMSYKNGNGNGKGCIISNHFGKLIFTRNSRNYVLKSDEYSIDYISNYKQCIIDSYNTVHWYTLFSLMRCRYFSAERAPEFKAQGYSGVIVYNNYDRDITLPGAVKNDSPDITPEIHDLMRIDQTNKTQCITAYYQAKNGPKQVELDLTKVLLTYQKYGLPNDGVYGFGNCNNNIEIKGIDKDGKSVGIIKTDGKEFLIDFPQAVRLKITGDIKNLIISFFPVKPIILTKSEVLSVNDIDWISHDGYSWQYFILPEYTLFNMFNWNYQVPIHLEYKILEVGNSDSFNFTGAFKSLTLYLENSLEELKDKEDDIFFEFKIMDKVIDLPKVIVYDGNNNSMSSNYETELIKMMDALKEVGLNTYFPKDNWISQLKVMVKDGIETGGASNISIRPEDTDMNNSYDYIVHLHEMTHFYEAQKAHYGFLIKAWVEGNAIALSEKALEYLEIDDDGYYENDFRLDVLEGVDKQDFEKYYLEVDGHEAYAIGYHFNKYLRDYYGEDIIFRIHKAIYDDDTTTSYYKNSESDKGFIDCIKSVTSQTVFQDFAEQYLK
;
A
#
# COMPACT_ATOMS: atom_id res chain seq x y z
N MET A 1 16.26 10.99 84.24
CA MET A 1 15.81 11.30 82.86
C MET A 1 14.33 10.99 82.78
N SER A 2 13.45 11.93 82.42
CA SER A 2 12.00 11.72 82.51
C SER A 2 11.52 10.69 81.48
N ARG A 3 10.52 9.88 81.84
CA ARG A 3 9.94 8.80 81.01
C ARG A 3 9.58 9.29 79.60
N ASN A 4 9.15 10.55 79.48
CA ASN A 4 8.83 11.20 78.20
C ASN A 4 10.05 11.45 77.30
N LYS A 5 11.25 11.67 77.87
CA LYS A 5 12.48 11.79 77.07
C LYS A 5 12.88 10.45 76.48
N ILE A 6 12.71 9.35 77.23
CA ILE A 6 13.04 8.00 76.78
C ILE A 6 12.11 7.58 75.62
N VAL A 7 10.80 7.79 75.76
CA VAL A 7 9.82 7.46 74.71
C VAL A 7 10.07 8.26 73.43
N ARG A 8 10.40 9.56 73.53
CA ARG A 8 10.73 10.38 72.36
C ARG A 8 11.97 9.89 71.62
N HIS A 9 13.00 9.44 72.34
CA HIS A 9 14.20 8.91 71.69
C HIS A 9 13.92 7.57 71.01
N ILE A 10 13.14 6.69 71.64
CA ILE A 10 12.74 5.41 71.03
C ILE A 10 11.97 5.64 69.74
N ILE A 11 10.99 6.55 69.73
CA ILE A 11 10.23 6.87 68.51
C ILE A 11 11.14 7.44 67.43
N LEU A 12 12.06 8.35 67.79
CA LEU A 12 13.01 8.92 66.83
C LEU A 12 13.93 7.85 66.24
N TYR A 13 14.45 6.92 67.05
CA TYR A 13 15.26 5.80 66.57
C TYR A 13 14.47 4.85 65.67
N VAL A 14 13.21 4.56 65.98
CA VAL A 14 12.34 3.71 65.14
C VAL A 14 12.06 4.39 63.79
N ILE A 15 11.72 5.67 63.78
CA ILE A 15 11.51 6.43 62.54
C ILE A 15 12.79 6.50 61.72
N THR A 16 13.93 6.73 62.37
CA THR A 16 15.24 6.80 61.69
C THR A 16 15.62 5.43 61.12
N ALA A 17 15.36 4.33 61.84
CA ALA A 17 15.57 2.98 61.34
C ALA A 17 14.66 2.66 60.14
N ILE A 18 13.38 3.07 60.16
CA ILE A 18 12.46 2.89 59.03
C ILE A 18 12.92 3.69 57.81
N ILE A 19 13.41 4.91 58.00
CA ILE A 19 13.97 5.73 56.91
C ILE A 19 15.25 5.07 56.37
N LEU A 20 16.15 4.60 57.23
CA LEU A 20 17.39 3.94 56.79
C LEU A 20 17.12 2.62 56.03
N VAL A 21 16.09 1.86 56.41
CA VAL A 21 15.67 0.64 55.69
C VAL A 21 15.06 0.96 54.31
N ASN A 22 14.49 2.15 54.11
CA ASN A 22 13.94 2.58 52.82
C ASN A 22 14.94 3.36 51.95
N VAL A 23 16.03 3.90 52.51
CA VAL A 23 17.01 4.73 51.80
C VAL A 23 18.25 3.95 51.38
N PHE A 24 18.60 2.85 52.05
CA PHE A 24 19.65 1.96 51.56
C PHE A 24 19.06 0.93 50.59
N PRO A 25 19.52 0.87 49.32
CA PRO A 25 19.15 -0.23 48.44
C PRO A 25 19.58 -1.52 49.13
N VAL A 26 18.62 -2.41 49.40
CA VAL A 26 18.91 -3.78 49.79
C VAL A 26 19.90 -4.30 48.74
N LYS A 27 21.15 -4.53 49.15
CA LYS A 27 22.11 -5.26 48.34
C LYS A 27 21.51 -6.65 48.16
N HIS A 28 20.80 -6.83 47.05
CA HIS A 28 20.38 -8.13 46.58
C HIS A 28 21.65 -8.96 46.45
N THR A 29 21.69 -10.06 47.19
CA THR A 29 22.56 -11.20 46.92
C THR A 29 22.48 -11.53 45.43
N GLU A 30 23.55 -11.21 44.70
CA GLU A 30 23.78 -11.67 43.34
C GLU A 30 23.85 -13.21 43.37
N ALA A 31 22.83 -13.88 42.82
CA ALA A 31 22.91 -15.24 42.28
C ALA A 31 21.61 -15.65 41.58
N SER A 32 21.33 -15.03 40.43
CA SER A 32 20.70 -15.66 39.27
C SER A 32 20.97 -14.72 38.10
N SER A 33 21.72 -15.15 37.09
CA SER A 33 21.97 -14.32 35.91
C SER A 33 20.63 -14.06 35.20
N LYS A 34 20.11 -12.83 35.35
CA LYS A 34 18.84 -12.40 34.74
C LYS A 34 18.95 -12.51 33.22
N LYS A 35 18.53 -13.64 32.65
CA LYS A 35 18.78 -13.92 31.22
C LYS A 35 17.65 -13.39 30.33
N TYR A 36 16.40 -13.72 30.65
CA TYR A 36 15.24 -13.30 29.84
C TYR A 36 14.09 -12.81 30.72
N LEU A 37 13.43 -11.74 30.28
CA LEU A 37 12.24 -11.20 30.93
C LEU A 37 10.99 -11.54 30.13
N ILE A 38 9.97 -12.08 30.78
CA ILE A 38 8.65 -12.29 30.17
C ILE A 38 7.72 -11.19 30.64
N ILE A 39 7.05 -10.53 29.69
CA ILE A 39 6.08 -9.48 29.95
C ILE A 39 4.73 -9.90 29.39
N ILE A 40 3.68 -9.81 30.20
CA ILE A 40 2.31 -10.18 29.81
C ILE A 40 1.38 -8.97 30.02
N LYS A 41 0.73 -8.53 28.94
CA LYS A 41 -0.30 -7.48 28.99
C LYS A 41 -1.58 -8.04 29.61
N GLN A 42 -2.09 -7.37 30.63
CA GLN A 42 -3.30 -7.72 31.35
C GLN A 42 -4.53 -7.09 30.68
N GLN A 43 -5.73 -7.57 31.06
CA GLN A 43 -6.99 -7.10 30.48
C GLN A 43 -7.28 -5.62 30.75
N ASP A 44 -6.79 -5.09 31.87
CA ASP A 44 -6.90 -3.67 32.24
C ASP A 44 -5.89 -2.77 31.51
N GLY A 45 -5.10 -3.33 30.58
CA GLY A 45 -4.06 -2.62 29.84
C GLY A 45 -2.73 -2.50 30.57
N SER A 46 -2.62 -2.94 31.82
CA SER A 46 -1.37 -2.97 32.58
C SER A 46 -0.42 -4.09 32.11
N TYR A 47 0.84 -4.03 32.52
CA TYR A 47 1.85 -5.04 32.19
C TYR A 47 2.40 -5.69 33.46
N GLN A 48 2.57 -7.01 33.42
CA GLN A 48 3.21 -7.78 34.49
C GLN A 48 4.51 -8.41 33.99
N TYR A 49 5.53 -8.45 34.85
CA TYR A 49 6.91 -8.79 34.54
C TYR A 49 7.37 -10.03 35.30
N TYR A 50 8.07 -10.95 34.63
CA TYR A 50 8.42 -12.26 35.16
C TYR A 50 9.83 -12.70 34.75
N GLU A 51 10.71 -12.91 35.73
CA GLU A 51 12.14 -13.22 35.50
C GLU A 51 12.45 -14.72 35.39
N ASP A 52 11.64 -15.60 36.00
CA ASP A 52 11.95 -17.03 36.13
C ASP A 52 11.10 -17.96 35.24
N MET A 53 10.42 -17.39 34.24
CA MET A 53 9.54 -18.14 33.33
C MET A 53 10.25 -18.70 32.10
N ALA A 54 11.40 -18.15 31.75
CA ALA A 54 12.18 -18.54 30.59
C ALA A 54 13.49 -19.21 31.00
N VAL A 55 13.91 -20.21 30.22
CA VAL A 55 15.18 -20.90 30.37
C VAL A 55 15.79 -21.11 28.99
N GLU A 56 17.11 -21.04 28.89
CA GLU A 56 17.80 -21.31 27.63
C GLU A 56 18.24 -22.76 27.56
N LYS A 57 18.02 -23.38 26.39
CA LYS A 57 18.52 -24.72 26.11
C LYS A 57 18.92 -24.83 24.65
N ASN A 58 20.17 -25.21 24.38
CA ASN A 58 20.73 -25.32 23.03
C ASN A 58 20.46 -24.06 22.19
N ASN A 59 20.77 -22.88 22.72
CA ASN A 59 20.52 -21.57 22.07
C ASN A 59 19.04 -21.27 21.73
N ASN A 60 18.09 -21.99 22.35
CA ASN A 60 16.66 -21.73 22.20
C ASN A 60 16.07 -21.23 23.51
N ILE A 61 15.15 -20.25 23.42
CA ILE A 61 14.43 -19.70 24.57
C ILE A 61 13.18 -20.55 24.82
N MET A 62 13.13 -21.18 25.98
CA MET A 62 12.10 -22.12 26.38
C MET A 62 11.26 -21.56 27.53
N ILE A 63 9.94 -21.61 27.41
CA ILE A 63 8.99 -21.08 28.40
C ILE A 63 8.43 -22.19 29.26
N LYS A 64 8.50 -22.03 30.58
CA LYS A 64 7.85 -22.92 31.56
C LYS A 64 6.32 -22.75 31.45
N VAL A 65 5.65 -23.76 30.88
CA VAL A 65 4.24 -23.65 30.48
C VAL A 65 3.30 -23.47 31.68
N LYS A 66 3.53 -24.16 32.80
CA LYS A 66 2.67 -24.07 34.00
C LYS A 66 2.71 -22.68 34.65
N PRO A 67 3.90 -22.10 34.96
CA PRO A 67 4.01 -20.72 35.44
C PRO A 67 3.39 -19.70 34.48
N PHE A 68 3.67 -19.84 33.17
CA PHE A 68 3.11 -18.97 32.15
C PHE A 68 1.58 -19.02 32.12
N ALA A 69 0.99 -20.23 32.12
CA ALA A 69 -0.46 -20.39 32.11
C ALA A 69 -1.11 -19.69 33.31
N LYS A 70 -0.53 -19.83 34.51
CA LYS A 70 -1.01 -19.12 35.71
C LYS A 70 -0.96 -17.60 35.53
N ALA A 71 0.14 -17.07 34.99
CA ALA A 71 0.35 -15.64 34.81
C ALA A 71 -0.51 -15.02 33.71
N ALA A 72 -0.83 -15.79 32.67
CA ALA A 72 -1.71 -15.38 31.58
C ALA A 72 -3.20 -15.67 31.84
N ASN A 73 -3.56 -16.06 33.07
CA ASN A 73 -4.91 -16.47 33.46
C ASN A 73 -5.50 -17.58 32.55
N MET A 74 -4.67 -18.56 32.20
CA MET A 74 -5.01 -19.72 31.37
C MET A 74 -5.10 -20.99 32.20
N SER A 75 -5.88 -21.96 31.71
CA SER A 75 -5.94 -23.29 32.30
C SER A 75 -4.73 -24.13 31.88
N TYR A 76 -4.17 -24.90 32.82
CA TYR A 76 -3.07 -25.82 32.57
C TYR A 76 -3.38 -27.22 33.09
N LYS A 77 -3.12 -28.23 32.27
CA LYS A 77 -3.22 -29.65 32.65
C LYS A 77 -1.95 -30.38 32.24
N ASN A 78 -1.32 -31.06 33.19
CA ASN A 78 -0.20 -31.96 32.87
C ASN A 78 -0.74 -33.27 32.27
N GLY A 79 -0.09 -33.79 31.23
CA GLY A 79 -0.45 -35.10 30.68
C GLY A 79 0.10 -36.24 31.55
N ASN A 80 -0.72 -37.27 31.84
CA ASN A 80 -0.30 -38.45 32.61
C ASN A 80 0.06 -39.65 31.70
N GLY A 81 1.34 -40.02 31.62
CA GLY A 81 1.84 -41.23 30.92
C GLY A 81 3.05 -40.97 30.00
N ASN A 82 3.67 -42.03 29.46
CA ASN A 82 4.75 -41.92 28.46
C ASN A 82 4.23 -41.24 27.18
N GLY A 83 5.00 -40.30 26.63
CA GLY A 83 4.59 -39.47 25.48
C GLY A 83 3.63 -38.32 25.80
N LYS A 84 3.14 -38.19 27.04
CA LYS A 84 2.17 -37.14 27.37
C LYS A 84 2.89 -35.86 27.83
N GLY A 85 2.72 -34.78 27.05
CA GLY A 85 3.26 -33.45 27.36
C GLY A 85 2.34 -32.68 28.29
N CYS A 86 1.77 -31.56 27.83
CA CYS A 86 0.82 -30.78 28.62
C CYS A 86 -0.23 -30.11 27.73
N ILE A 87 -1.32 -29.67 28.35
CA ILE A 87 -2.38 -28.91 27.71
C ILE A 87 -2.44 -27.54 28.36
N ILE A 88 -2.49 -26.49 27.55
CA ILE A 88 -2.78 -25.12 27.97
C ILE A 88 -3.98 -24.61 27.19
N SER A 89 -4.90 -23.89 27.83
CA SER A 89 -6.12 -23.44 27.19
C SER A 89 -6.63 -22.10 27.70
N ASN A 90 -7.27 -21.36 26.80
CA ASN A 90 -8.03 -20.13 27.08
C ASN A 90 -9.34 -20.15 26.26
N HIS A 91 -10.01 -19.01 26.12
CA HIS A 91 -11.27 -18.91 25.37
C HIS A 91 -11.10 -19.06 23.85
N PHE A 92 -9.89 -18.92 23.29
CA PHE A 92 -9.62 -19.16 21.87
C PHE A 92 -9.42 -20.65 21.52
N GLY A 93 -9.14 -21.49 22.51
CA GLY A 93 -8.94 -22.92 22.32
C GLY A 93 -7.91 -23.51 23.27
N LYS A 94 -7.42 -24.71 22.92
CA LYS A 94 -6.39 -25.43 23.69
C LYS A 94 -5.24 -25.88 22.81
N LEU A 95 -4.01 -25.69 23.30
CA LEU A 95 -2.81 -26.28 22.74
C LEU A 95 -2.47 -27.56 23.47
N ILE A 96 -2.30 -28.64 22.72
CA ILE A 96 -1.96 -29.97 23.22
C ILE A 96 -0.52 -30.27 22.78
N PHE A 97 0.38 -30.34 23.74
CA PHE A 97 1.79 -30.62 23.52
C PHE A 97 2.12 -32.07 23.83
N THR A 98 3.01 -32.64 23.01
CA THR A 98 3.56 -33.99 23.17
C THR A 98 5.04 -33.89 23.57
N ARG A 99 5.41 -34.54 24.68
CA ARG A 99 6.77 -34.44 25.22
C ARG A 99 7.79 -35.00 24.24
N ASN A 100 8.95 -34.33 24.13
CA ASN A 100 10.03 -34.66 23.19
C ASN A 100 9.63 -34.60 21.71
N SER A 101 8.46 -34.05 21.39
CA SER A 101 8.00 -33.81 20.02
C SER A 101 8.13 -32.34 19.65
N ARG A 102 8.32 -32.07 18.37
CA ARG A 102 8.13 -30.73 17.79
C ARG A 102 6.66 -30.48 17.45
N ASN A 103 5.87 -31.54 17.28
CA ASN A 103 4.48 -31.44 16.87
C ASN A 103 3.59 -31.10 18.06
N TYR A 104 2.61 -30.23 17.82
CA TYR A 104 1.60 -29.85 18.79
C TYR A 104 0.29 -29.52 18.08
N VAL A 105 -0.82 -29.68 18.78
CA VAL A 105 -2.16 -29.53 18.21
C VAL A 105 -2.85 -28.30 18.79
N LEU A 106 -3.35 -27.41 17.95
CA LEU A 106 -4.35 -26.42 18.34
C LEU A 106 -5.73 -27.01 18.10
N LYS A 107 -6.55 -27.04 19.16
CA LYS A 107 -7.90 -27.57 19.09
C LYS A 107 -8.91 -26.56 19.64
N SER A 108 -9.95 -26.29 18.87
CA SER A 108 -11.18 -25.61 19.31
C SER A 108 -12.35 -26.60 19.24
N ASP A 109 -13.58 -26.11 19.38
CA ASP A 109 -14.78 -26.93 19.16
C ASP A 109 -15.04 -27.19 17.68
N GLU A 110 -14.53 -26.33 16.79
CA GLU A 110 -14.79 -26.35 15.34
C GLU A 110 -13.65 -26.97 14.53
N TYR A 111 -12.40 -26.89 15.02
CA TYR A 111 -11.24 -27.33 14.24
C TYR A 111 -10.13 -27.96 15.09
N SER A 112 -9.26 -28.71 14.42
CA SER A 112 -8.05 -29.31 14.96
C SER A 112 -6.92 -29.16 13.95
N ILE A 113 -5.88 -28.39 14.29
CA ILE A 113 -4.76 -28.07 13.39
C ILE A 113 -3.46 -28.54 14.02
N ASP A 114 -2.68 -29.30 13.26
CA ASP A 114 -1.33 -29.74 13.64
C ASP A 114 -0.28 -28.68 13.27
N TYR A 115 0.58 -28.33 14.22
CA TYR A 115 1.68 -27.41 14.04
C TYR A 115 3.02 -28.05 14.37
N ILE A 116 4.09 -27.51 13.79
CA ILE A 116 5.47 -27.91 14.05
C ILE A 116 6.22 -26.74 14.70
N SER A 117 6.71 -26.93 15.92
CA SER A 117 7.52 -25.94 16.63
C SER A 117 8.98 -25.93 16.16
N ASN A 118 9.69 -24.82 16.38
CA ASN A 118 11.11 -24.70 16.06
C ASN A 118 12.00 -25.59 16.93
N TYR A 119 11.55 -25.91 18.14
CA TYR A 119 12.29 -26.74 19.07
C TYR A 119 11.36 -27.68 19.85
N LYS A 120 11.81 -28.92 20.07
CA LYS A 120 11.01 -29.95 20.73
C LYS A 120 10.62 -29.54 22.15
N GLN A 121 9.39 -29.87 22.56
CA GLN A 121 8.98 -29.76 23.95
C GLN A 121 9.89 -30.63 24.82
N CYS A 122 10.35 -30.12 25.97
CA CYS A 122 11.11 -30.93 26.92
C CYS A 122 10.81 -30.55 28.37
N ILE A 123 11.27 -31.38 29.31
CA ILE A 123 11.23 -31.04 30.73
C ILE A 123 12.54 -30.33 31.11
N ILE A 124 12.41 -29.18 31.78
CA ILE A 124 13.51 -28.45 32.41
C ILE A 124 13.04 -28.03 33.80
N ASP A 125 13.83 -28.29 34.84
CA ASP A 125 13.51 -27.99 36.24
C ASP A 125 12.12 -28.47 36.69
N SER A 126 11.76 -29.69 36.28
CA SER A 126 10.44 -30.29 36.54
C SER A 126 9.23 -29.61 35.86
N TYR A 127 9.46 -28.63 34.98
CA TYR A 127 8.41 -27.99 34.17
C TYR A 127 8.39 -28.54 32.75
N ASN A 128 7.20 -28.71 32.18
CA ASN A 128 7.09 -28.78 30.72
C ASN A 128 7.46 -27.41 30.15
N THR A 129 8.38 -27.42 29.19
CA THR A 129 8.85 -26.21 28.51
C THR A 129 8.65 -26.31 27.00
N VAL A 130 8.26 -25.20 26.38
CA VAL A 130 8.04 -25.07 24.93
C VAL A 130 8.83 -23.89 24.39
N HIS A 131 9.14 -23.89 23.09
CA HIS A 131 9.76 -22.72 22.46
C HIS A 131 8.85 -21.49 22.62
N TRP A 132 9.41 -20.31 22.88
CA TRP A 132 8.63 -19.11 23.21
C TRP A 132 7.52 -18.78 22.19
N TYR A 133 7.83 -18.93 20.90
CA TYR A 133 6.88 -18.63 19.83
C TYR A 133 5.73 -19.64 19.73
N THR A 134 5.87 -20.83 20.30
CA THR A 134 4.85 -21.90 20.24
C THR A 134 3.54 -21.52 20.93
N LEU A 135 3.56 -20.52 21.82
CA LEU A 135 2.37 -20.03 22.51
C LEU A 135 1.59 -18.97 21.70
N PHE A 136 2.13 -18.52 20.54
CA PHE A 136 1.54 -17.50 19.67
C PHE A 136 0.08 -17.78 19.30
N SER A 137 -0.26 -19.07 19.07
CA SER A 137 -1.59 -19.50 18.68
C SER A 137 -2.68 -19.31 19.75
N LEU A 138 -2.29 -19.10 21.02
CA LEU A 138 -3.22 -18.73 22.09
C LEU A 138 -3.03 -17.30 22.58
N MET A 139 -1.81 -16.77 22.43
CA MET A 139 -1.50 -15.39 22.76
C MET A 139 -0.37 -14.86 21.90
N ARG A 140 -0.64 -13.80 21.14
CA ARG A 140 0.35 -13.20 20.24
C ARG A 140 1.59 -12.80 21.04
N CYS A 141 2.76 -12.92 20.44
CA CYS A 141 4.01 -12.64 21.11
C CYS A 141 5.07 -12.06 20.18
N ARG A 142 6.02 -11.32 20.77
CA ARG A 142 7.20 -10.79 20.07
C ARG A 142 8.42 -10.85 20.99
N TYR A 143 9.54 -11.25 20.41
CA TYR A 143 10.85 -11.23 21.06
C TYR A 143 11.62 -9.97 20.70
N PHE A 144 12.22 -9.33 21.71
CA PHE A 144 13.10 -8.18 21.60
C PHE A 144 14.47 -8.60 22.13
N SER A 145 15.50 -8.54 21.28
CA SER A 145 16.88 -8.75 21.71
C SER A 145 17.35 -7.64 22.65
N ALA A 146 18.42 -7.87 23.40
CA ALA A 146 19.04 -6.83 24.22
C ALA A 146 19.37 -5.53 23.45
N GLU A 147 19.71 -5.62 22.17
CA GLU A 147 19.97 -4.46 21.30
C GLU A 147 18.71 -3.64 21.02
N ARG A 148 17.57 -4.32 20.89
CA ARG A 148 16.25 -3.71 20.62
C ARG A 148 15.48 -3.33 21.89
N ALA A 149 16.09 -3.54 23.07
CA ALA A 149 15.50 -3.29 24.38
C ALA A 149 16.57 -2.71 25.35
N PRO A 150 17.22 -1.58 25.01
CA PRO A 150 18.38 -1.06 25.73
C PRO A 150 18.11 -0.80 27.22
N GLU A 151 16.89 -0.37 27.57
CA GLU A 151 16.45 -0.14 28.94
C GLU A 151 16.40 -1.43 29.78
N PHE A 152 16.14 -2.58 29.14
CA PHE A 152 16.16 -3.90 29.78
C PHE A 152 17.56 -4.51 29.75
N LYS A 153 18.34 -4.27 28.69
CA LYS A 153 19.77 -4.60 28.66
C LYS A 153 20.54 -3.93 29.79
N ALA A 154 20.24 -2.66 30.09
CA ALA A 154 20.82 -1.93 31.21
C ALA A 154 20.48 -2.56 32.57
N GLN A 155 19.37 -3.29 32.67
CA GLN A 155 18.95 -4.06 33.85
C GLN A 155 19.53 -5.49 33.88
N GLY A 156 20.35 -5.86 32.88
CA GLY A 156 21.06 -7.12 32.81
C GLY A 156 20.42 -8.21 31.94
N TYR A 157 19.26 -7.96 31.32
CA TYR A 157 18.58 -8.98 30.50
C TYR A 157 19.23 -9.13 29.12
N SER A 158 19.32 -10.38 28.64
CA SER A 158 19.78 -10.72 27.29
C SER A 158 18.67 -10.63 26.23
N GLY A 159 17.41 -10.59 26.66
CA GLY A 159 16.26 -10.33 25.80
C GLY A 159 14.94 -10.32 26.56
N VAL A 160 13.89 -9.85 25.91
CA VAL A 160 12.54 -9.68 26.46
C VAL A 160 11.52 -10.32 25.53
N ILE A 161 10.56 -11.06 26.06
CA ILE A 161 9.42 -11.57 25.29
C ILE A 161 8.15 -10.94 25.83
N VAL A 162 7.42 -10.26 24.94
CA VAL A 162 6.14 -9.65 25.28
C VAL A 162 5.02 -10.50 24.69
N TYR A 163 4.05 -10.85 25.53
CA TYR A 163 2.83 -11.53 25.13
C TYR A 163 1.60 -10.62 25.30
N ASN A 164 0.71 -10.64 24.31
CA ASN A 164 -0.43 -9.73 24.24
C ASN A 164 -1.60 -10.35 23.44
N ASN A 165 -2.83 -10.21 23.93
CA ASN A 165 -4.05 -10.62 23.23
C ASN A 165 -4.91 -9.45 22.72
N TYR A 166 -4.52 -8.22 23.01
CA TYR A 166 -5.36 -7.05 22.80
C TYR A 166 -4.91 -6.18 21.62
N ASP A 167 -3.60 -6.13 21.33
CA ASP A 167 -3.08 -5.29 20.25
C ASP A 167 -2.61 -6.13 19.04
N ARG A 168 -2.69 -5.54 17.84
CA ARG A 168 -2.05 -6.10 16.63
C ARG A 168 -0.53 -5.94 16.67
N ASP A 169 -0.06 -4.76 17.09
CA ASP A 169 1.36 -4.44 17.16
C ASP A 169 1.91 -4.57 18.58
N ILE A 170 2.65 -5.64 18.83
CA ILE A 170 3.29 -5.87 20.13
C ILE A 170 4.53 -4.99 20.26
N THR A 171 4.54 -4.15 21.29
CA THR A 171 5.62 -3.21 21.66
C THR A 171 6.07 -3.44 23.11
N LEU A 172 7.22 -2.89 23.50
CA LEU A 172 7.72 -2.92 24.87
C LEU A 172 6.93 -1.94 25.77
N PRO A 173 6.61 -2.30 27.02
CA PRO A 173 5.93 -1.39 27.93
C PRO A 173 6.82 -0.20 28.31
N GLY A 174 6.29 1.02 28.21
CA GLY A 174 7.05 2.22 28.54
C GLY A 174 8.10 2.61 27.51
N ALA A 175 8.21 1.87 26.39
CA ALA A 175 8.87 2.40 25.22
C ALA A 175 8.09 3.63 24.76
N VAL A 176 8.64 4.82 25.02
CA VAL A 176 8.51 5.92 24.06
C VAL A 176 8.92 5.27 22.74
N LYS A 177 8.06 5.28 21.71
CA LYS A 177 8.40 4.78 20.38
C LYS A 177 9.64 5.55 19.87
N ASN A 178 10.81 5.11 20.30
CA ASN A 178 12.10 5.27 19.65
C ASN A 178 12.33 4.01 18.79
N ASP A 179 11.26 3.42 18.27
CA ASP A 179 11.36 2.75 16.99
C ASP A 179 11.69 3.89 16.04
N SER A 180 12.97 4.12 15.77
CA SER A 180 13.31 4.85 14.57
C SER A 180 12.93 3.91 13.43
N PRO A 181 11.81 4.10 12.70
CA PRO A 181 11.49 3.22 11.61
C PRO A 181 12.67 3.24 10.63
N ASP A 182 13.27 2.08 10.43
CA ASP A 182 14.21 1.87 9.33
C ASP A 182 13.43 2.06 8.04
N ILE A 183 13.79 3.08 7.28
CA ILE A 183 13.20 3.27 5.95
C ILE A 183 13.81 2.22 5.03
N THR A 184 12.98 1.32 4.53
CA THR A 184 13.43 0.31 3.57
C THR A 184 13.19 0.84 2.17
N PRO A 185 14.24 1.00 1.35
CA PRO A 185 14.06 1.36 -0.06
C PRO A 185 13.41 0.20 -0.82
N GLU A 186 12.52 0.54 -1.73
CA GLU A 186 11.92 -0.34 -2.74
C GLU A 186 12.74 -0.21 -4.03
N ILE A 187 13.04 -1.34 -4.67
CA ILE A 187 13.82 -1.40 -5.91
C ILE A 187 12.88 -1.93 -7.00
N HIS A 188 12.68 -1.12 -8.03
CA HIS A 188 11.82 -1.43 -9.17
C HIS A 188 12.69 -1.68 -10.39
N ASP A 189 12.54 -2.85 -11.03
CA ASP A 189 13.22 -3.13 -12.29
C ASP A 189 12.49 -2.38 -13.43
N LEU A 190 13.16 -1.43 -14.06
CA LEU A 190 12.75 -0.82 -15.31
C LEU A 190 13.26 -1.69 -16.47
N MET A 191 12.32 -2.35 -17.16
CA MET A 191 12.65 -3.11 -18.38
C MET A 191 12.84 -2.15 -19.54
N ARG A 192 14.00 -2.25 -20.21
CA ARG A 192 14.24 -1.54 -21.47
C ARG A 192 13.25 -1.99 -22.55
N ILE A 193 13.01 -1.10 -23.50
CA ILE A 193 12.19 -1.39 -24.69
C ILE A 193 12.74 -2.61 -25.46
N ASP A 194 14.06 -2.82 -25.46
CA ASP A 194 14.71 -3.98 -26.11
C ASP A 194 14.76 -5.26 -25.25
N GLN A 195 14.26 -5.22 -24.00
CA GLN A 195 14.21 -6.34 -23.05
C GLN A 195 15.56 -6.99 -22.69
N THR A 196 16.69 -6.42 -23.10
CA THR A 196 18.01 -7.07 -22.94
C THR A 196 18.73 -6.70 -21.64
N ASN A 197 18.46 -5.52 -21.08
CA ASN A 197 19.04 -5.03 -19.83
C ASN A 197 17.95 -4.47 -18.92
N LYS A 198 18.15 -4.61 -17.61
CA LYS A 198 17.30 -4.03 -16.57
C LYS A 198 18.04 -2.88 -15.90
N THR A 199 17.39 -1.73 -15.84
CA THR A 199 17.80 -0.62 -14.98
C THR A 199 16.95 -0.66 -13.72
N GLN A 200 17.41 -0.08 -12.61
CA GLN A 200 16.70 -0.11 -11.33
C GLN A 200 16.37 1.28 -10.84
N CYS A 201 15.08 1.55 -10.63
CA CYS A 201 14.61 2.73 -9.91
C CYS A 201 14.52 2.42 -8.42
N ILE A 202 14.94 3.37 -7.58
CA ILE A 202 14.94 3.20 -6.13
C ILE A 202 14.01 4.25 -5.54
N THR A 203 12.96 3.77 -4.89
CA THR A 203 12.02 4.64 -4.18
C THR A 203 12.12 4.40 -2.69
N ALA A 204 11.99 5.45 -1.90
CA ALA A 204 11.93 5.35 -0.45
C ALA A 204 10.97 6.41 0.06
N TYR A 205 10.11 6.04 1.01
CA TYR A 205 9.17 6.96 1.60
C TYR A 205 8.86 6.59 3.05
N TYR A 206 8.33 7.56 3.78
CA TYR A 206 7.79 7.38 5.12
C TYR A 206 6.35 7.91 5.16
N GLN A 207 5.46 7.17 5.81
CA GLN A 207 4.07 7.60 6.02
C GLN A 207 3.60 7.35 7.45
N ALA A 208 2.83 8.28 7.99
CA ALA A 208 2.22 8.18 9.31
C ALA A 208 0.88 8.94 9.37
N LYS A 209 -0.25 8.21 9.48
CA LYS A 209 -1.60 8.79 9.63
C LYS A 209 -1.74 9.59 10.93
N ASN A 210 -1.32 9.01 12.05
CA ASN A 210 -1.21 9.68 13.34
C ASN A 210 0.11 9.23 13.99
N GLY A 211 1.13 10.07 13.92
CA GLY A 211 2.46 9.77 14.42
C GLY A 211 2.63 10.08 15.91
N PRO A 212 3.67 9.54 16.56
CA PRO A 212 4.07 10.03 17.88
C PRO A 212 4.47 11.51 17.81
N LYS A 213 4.48 12.21 18.95
CA LYS A 213 4.94 13.62 19.04
C LYS A 213 6.39 13.83 18.59
N GLN A 214 7.16 12.74 18.54
CA GLN A 214 8.52 12.70 18.06
C GLN A 214 8.74 11.36 17.36
N VAL A 215 9.32 11.39 16.16
CA VAL A 215 9.83 10.21 15.44
C VAL A 215 11.23 10.52 14.93
N GLU A 216 12.11 9.52 14.92
CA GLU A 216 13.43 9.61 14.28
C GLU A 216 13.46 8.63 13.12
N LEU A 217 13.79 9.04 11.90
CA LEU A 217 13.86 8.19 10.73
C LEU A 217 15.33 7.86 10.46
N ASP A 218 15.67 6.57 10.37
CA ASP A 218 17.01 6.14 9.94
C ASP A 218 17.01 5.85 8.44
N LEU A 219 17.81 6.62 7.70
CA LEU A 219 17.93 6.57 6.25
C LEU A 219 19.25 5.94 5.81
N THR A 220 20.07 5.43 6.75
CA THR A 220 21.36 4.79 6.44
C THR A 220 21.20 3.70 5.38
N LYS A 221 20.16 2.88 5.48
CA LYS A 221 19.89 1.81 4.51
C LYS A 221 19.51 2.35 3.13
N VAL A 222 18.76 3.46 3.07
CA VAL A 222 18.41 4.15 1.81
C VAL A 222 19.67 4.69 1.14
N LEU A 223 20.51 5.41 1.90
CA LEU A 223 21.77 5.98 1.39
C LEU A 223 22.76 4.91 0.92
N LEU A 224 22.92 3.82 1.67
CA LEU A 224 23.74 2.68 1.25
C LEU A 224 23.19 2.01 -0.02
N THR A 225 21.87 2.03 -0.21
CA THR A 225 21.24 1.48 -1.41
C THR A 225 21.52 2.39 -2.60
N TYR A 226 21.36 3.72 -2.48
CA TYR A 226 21.79 4.66 -3.52
C TYR A 226 23.26 4.46 -3.88
N GLN A 227 24.16 4.37 -2.89
CA GLN A 227 25.57 4.10 -3.12
C GLN A 227 25.82 2.80 -3.89
N LYS A 228 25.12 1.72 -3.52
CA LYS A 228 25.25 0.41 -4.18
C LYS A 228 24.91 0.49 -5.67
N TYR A 229 24.01 1.39 -6.04
CA TYR A 229 23.51 1.58 -7.41
C TYR A 229 24.11 2.82 -8.10
N GLY A 230 25.26 3.31 -7.62
CA GLY A 230 25.98 4.41 -8.29
C GLY A 230 25.29 5.78 -8.18
N LEU A 231 24.24 5.90 -7.38
CA LEU A 231 23.51 7.14 -7.16
C LEU A 231 24.13 7.99 -6.03
N PRO A 232 23.97 9.32 -6.08
CA PRO A 232 24.38 10.20 -4.98
C PRO A 232 23.74 9.79 -3.65
N ASN A 233 24.53 9.92 -2.58
CA ASN A 233 24.16 9.52 -1.21
C ASN A 233 24.74 10.46 -0.16
N ASP A 234 25.08 11.69 -0.57
CA ASP A 234 25.83 12.64 0.24
C ASP A 234 24.98 13.36 1.30
N GLY A 235 23.68 13.11 1.36
CA GLY A 235 22.76 13.67 2.33
C GLY A 235 21.35 13.11 2.21
N VAL A 236 20.42 13.70 2.96
CA VAL A 236 19.01 13.38 2.88
C VAL A 236 18.29 14.46 2.10
N TYR A 237 17.75 14.08 0.95
CA TYR A 237 16.88 14.90 0.13
C TYR A 237 15.49 14.28 0.07
N GLY A 238 14.47 15.11 0.13
CA GLY A 238 13.10 14.62 0.15
C GLY A 238 12.06 15.71 0.01
N PHE A 239 10.84 15.32 -0.31
CA PHE A 239 9.69 16.22 -0.31
C PHE A 239 8.58 15.57 0.49
N GLY A 240 7.92 16.34 1.35
CA GLY A 240 6.88 15.81 2.20
C GLY A 240 5.80 16.80 2.52
N ASN A 241 4.72 16.30 3.13
CA ASN A 241 3.58 17.06 3.62
C ASN A 241 3.19 16.52 5.00
N CYS A 242 2.67 17.38 5.87
CA CYS A 242 2.01 16.99 7.11
C CYS A 242 0.87 17.97 7.36
N ASN A 243 -0.29 17.53 7.85
CA ASN A 243 -1.45 18.43 8.06
C ASN A 243 -1.27 19.44 9.21
N ASN A 244 -0.18 19.34 9.96
CA ASN A 244 0.02 20.02 11.24
C ASN A 244 1.47 20.48 11.39
N ASN A 245 1.69 21.43 12.29
CA ASN A 245 3.02 21.98 12.54
C ASN A 245 4.00 20.92 13.03
N ILE A 246 5.12 20.80 12.32
CA ILE A 246 6.24 19.94 12.69
C ILE A 246 7.58 20.68 12.51
N GLU A 247 8.57 20.24 13.27
CA GLU A 247 9.98 20.58 13.10
C GLU A 247 10.73 19.32 12.66
N ILE A 248 11.51 19.43 11.59
CA ILE A 248 12.31 18.34 11.02
C ILE A 248 13.78 18.74 11.14
N LYS A 249 14.58 17.90 11.78
CA LYS A 249 16.00 18.13 12.02
C LYS A 249 16.84 17.06 11.33
N GLY A 250 17.74 17.46 10.45
CA GLY A 250 18.74 16.58 9.84
C GLY A 250 19.85 16.26 10.83
N ILE A 251 20.18 14.98 10.98
CA ILE A 251 21.22 14.50 11.88
C ILE A 251 22.25 13.70 11.08
N ASP A 252 23.53 14.05 11.23
CA ASP A 252 24.64 13.33 10.60
C ASP A 252 24.99 12.01 11.32
N LYS A 253 25.97 11.30 10.76
CA LYS A 253 26.49 10.04 11.31
C LYS A 253 27.10 10.19 12.71
N ASP A 254 27.57 11.39 13.07
CA ASP A 254 28.17 11.70 14.37
C ASP A 254 27.12 12.18 15.38
N GLY A 255 25.84 12.27 14.98
CA GLY A 255 24.74 12.73 15.82
C GLY A 255 24.58 14.25 15.90
N LYS A 256 25.31 15.03 15.08
CA LYS A 256 25.20 16.49 15.03
C LYS A 256 24.08 16.92 14.10
N SER A 257 23.49 18.06 14.43
CA SER A 257 22.50 18.71 13.57
C SER A 257 23.19 19.28 12.34
N VAL A 258 22.69 18.95 11.15
CA VAL A 258 23.14 19.56 9.88
C VAL A 258 22.14 20.54 9.29
N GLY A 259 20.88 20.52 9.77
CA GLY A 259 19.86 21.49 9.38
C GLY A 259 18.56 21.31 10.16
N ILE A 260 17.69 22.32 10.11
CA ILE A 260 16.35 22.31 10.73
C ILE A 260 15.36 22.99 9.78
N ILE A 261 14.20 22.37 9.60
CA ILE A 261 13.03 22.92 8.91
C ILE A 261 11.90 23.02 9.93
N LYS A 262 11.18 24.14 9.92
CA LYS A 262 9.91 24.32 10.64
C LYS A 262 8.83 24.59 9.62
N THR A 263 7.77 23.79 9.62
CA THR A 263 6.63 23.96 8.71
C THR A 263 5.36 24.20 9.51
N ASP A 264 4.44 24.96 8.90
CA ASP A 264 3.10 25.26 9.41
C ASP A 264 2.08 24.14 9.11
N GLY A 265 2.55 22.94 8.79
CA GLY A 265 1.69 21.82 8.44
C GLY A 265 1.22 21.85 6.99
N LYS A 266 2.18 22.07 6.09
CA LYS A 266 2.00 21.99 4.64
C LYS A 266 3.14 21.19 4.00
N GLU A 267 3.36 21.38 2.71
CA GLU A 267 4.51 20.87 1.98
C GLU A 267 5.83 21.44 2.51
N PHE A 268 6.88 20.64 2.41
CA PHE A 268 8.24 21.03 2.74
C PHE A 268 9.26 20.25 1.91
N LEU A 269 10.36 20.94 1.59
CA LEU A 269 11.54 20.36 0.96
C LEU A 269 12.59 20.06 2.03
N ILE A 270 13.05 18.81 2.06
CA ILE A 270 14.18 18.37 2.85
C ILE A 270 15.43 18.46 1.98
N ASP A 271 16.39 19.26 2.43
CA ASP A 271 17.67 19.50 1.78
C ASP A 271 18.76 19.55 2.85
N PHE A 272 19.14 18.38 3.37
CA PHE A 272 20.12 18.24 4.44
C PHE A 272 21.34 17.43 3.97
N PRO A 273 22.32 18.09 3.33
CA PRO A 273 23.62 17.49 3.06
C PRO A 273 24.22 16.87 4.33
N GLN A 274 24.86 15.72 4.20
CA GLN A 274 25.51 14.92 5.25
C GLN A 274 24.58 14.30 6.30
N ALA A 275 23.27 14.54 6.24
CA ALA A 275 22.33 13.84 7.10
C ALA A 275 22.30 12.34 6.76
N VAL A 276 22.11 11.52 7.78
CA VAL A 276 21.78 10.08 7.65
C VAL A 276 20.49 9.73 8.39
N ARG A 277 19.98 10.65 9.20
CA ARG A 277 18.78 10.52 10.00
C ARG A 277 17.97 11.81 10.00
N LEU A 278 16.66 11.69 10.21
CA LEU A 278 15.76 12.82 10.42
C LEU A 278 15.09 12.70 11.78
N LYS A 279 15.14 13.74 12.61
CA LYS A 279 14.34 13.82 13.83
C LYS A 279 13.18 14.77 13.60
N ILE A 280 11.97 14.24 13.63
CA ILE A 280 10.73 14.96 13.43
C ILE A 280 10.04 15.12 14.77
N THR A 281 9.63 16.34 15.11
CA THR A 281 8.92 16.67 16.36
C THR A 281 7.72 17.55 16.05
N GLY A 282 6.65 17.44 16.83
CA GLY A 282 5.43 18.24 16.62
C GLY A 282 4.17 17.38 16.66
N ASP A 283 3.09 17.88 16.08
CA ASP A 283 1.81 17.18 16.04
C ASP A 283 1.66 16.39 14.74
N ILE A 284 2.27 15.21 14.65
CA ILE A 284 2.34 14.44 13.40
C ILE A 284 0.97 13.89 12.99
N LYS A 285 0.38 14.47 11.94
CA LYS A 285 -0.89 14.04 11.34
C LYS A 285 -0.76 13.95 9.83
N ASN A 286 -1.09 12.77 9.26
CA ASN A 286 -0.98 12.46 7.84
C ASN A 286 0.38 12.86 7.22
N LEU A 287 1.46 12.58 7.94
CA LEU A 287 2.81 12.87 7.46
C LEU A 287 3.19 11.89 6.35
N ILE A 288 3.65 12.42 5.22
CA ILE A 288 4.24 11.65 4.11
C ILE A 288 5.54 12.34 3.71
N ILE A 289 6.60 11.57 3.48
CA ILE A 289 7.88 12.06 2.97
C ILE A 289 8.39 11.07 1.92
N SER A 290 8.67 11.55 0.72
CA SER A 290 9.44 10.83 -0.31
C SER A 290 10.90 11.23 -0.25
N PHE A 291 11.80 10.26 -0.41
CA PHE A 291 13.25 10.48 -0.41
C PHE A 291 13.84 10.27 -1.80
N PHE A 292 14.82 11.11 -2.13
CA PHE A 292 15.50 11.14 -3.42
C PHE A 292 17.02 11.11 -3.22
N PRO A 293 17.79 10.59 -4.19
CA PRO A 293 19.25 10.59 -4.10
C PRO A 293 19.85 11.99 -4.23
N VAL A 294 19.14 12.92 -4.86
CA VAL A 294 19.50 14.34 -4.99
C VAL A 294 18.30 15.23 -4.68
N LYS A 295 18.55 16.52 -4.50
CA LYS A 295 17.49 17.53 -4.40
C LYS A 295 16.63 17.52 -5.67
N PRO A 296 15.32 17.24 -5.59
CA PRO A 296 14.46 17.23 -6.76
C PRO A 296 14.15 18.65 -7.25
N ILE A 297 13.84 18.80 -8.53
CA ILE A 297 13.33 20.04 -9.13
C ILE A 297 11.85 20.18 -8.76
N ILE A 298 11.49 21.26 -8.08
CA ILE A 298 10.10 21.53 -7.72
C ILE A 298 9.48 22.44 -8.76
N LEU A 299 8.44 21.94 -9.44
CA LEU A 299 7.66 22.73 -10.37
C LEU A 299 6.45 23.32 -9.63
N THR A 300 6.25 24.62 -9.78
CA THR A 300 5.16 25.36 -9.13
C THR A 300 4.32 26.17 -10.12
N LYS A 301 4.77 26.24 -11.38
CA LYS A 301 4.10 26.85 -12.52
C LYS A 301 4.40 26.01 -13.76
N SER A 302 3.62 26.19 -14.82
CA SER A 302 3.89 25.55 -16.11
C SER A 302 5.21 26.06 -16.68
N GLU A 303 6.07 25.15 -17.14
CA GLU A 303 7.42 25.47 -17.63
C GLU A 303 7.83 24.53 -18.78
N VAL A 304 8.68 25.04 -19.66
CA VAL A 304 9.39 24.25 -20.67
C VAL A 304 10.87 24.31 -20.33
N LEU A 305 11.50 23.16 -20.12
CA LEU A 305 12.91 23.03 -19.76
C LEU A 305 13.67 22.39 -20.91
N SER A 306 14.78 22.97 -21.35
CA SER A 306 15.72 22.28 -22.23
C SER A 306 16.47 21.21 -21.44
N VAL A 307 16.93 20.16 -22.12
CA VAL A 307 17.90 19.20 -21.56
C VAL A 307 19.14 19.90 -20.99
N ASN A 308 19.50 21.07 -21.53
CA ASN A 308 20.61 21.90 -21.08
C ASN A 308 20.33 22.67 -19.79
N ASP A 309 19.07 22.88 -19.43
CA ASP A 309 18.65 23.63 -18.24
C ASP A 309 18.57 22.74 -16.98
N ILE A 310 18.80 21.43 -17.14
CA ILE A 310 18.63 20.43 -16.09
C ILE A 310 20.00 19.89 -15.66
N ASP A 311 20.26 19.91 -14.35
CA ASP A 311 21.44 19.28 -13.74
C ASP A 311 21.21 17.77 -13.60
N TRP A 312 21.50 17.02 -14.66
CA TRP A 312 21.31 15.56 -14.70
C TRP A 312 22.32 14.81 -13.84
N ILE A 313 21.85 13.74 -13.22
CA ILE A 313 22.71 12.71 -12.65
C ILE A 313 23.08 11.75 -13.78
N SER A 314 24.38 11.63 -14.07
CA SER A 314 24.88 10.64 -15.01
C SER A 314 25.50 9.46 -14.27
N HIS A 315 24.89 8.28 -14.36
CA HIS A 315 25.46 7.03 -13.86
C HIS A 315 25.08 5.87 -14.78
N ASP A 316 25.97 4.88 -14.88
CA ASP A 316 25.79 3.67 -15.70
C ASP A 316 25.49 3.93 -17.19
N GLY A 317 25.89 5.10 -17.72
CA GLY A 317 25.65 5.52 -19.10
C GLY A 317 24.31 6.23 -19.33
N TYR A 318 23.54 6.50 -18.27
CA TYR A 318 22.19 7.06 -18.33
C TYR A 318 22.07 8.39 -17.60
N SER A 319 21.07 9.19 -17.99
CA SER A 319 20.79 10.48 -17.36
C SER A 319 19.48 10.43 -16.58
N TRP A 320 19.52 10.87 -15.32
CA TRP A 320 18.38 10.87 -14.40
C TRP A 320 18.08 12.25 -13.83
N GLN A 321 16.80 12.53 -13.63
CA GLN A 321 16.35 13.67 -12.85
C GLN A 321 15.05 13.35 -12.09
N TYR A 322 14.86 13.99 -10.94
CA TYR A 322 13.70 13.86 -10.08
C TYR A 322 12.93 15.17 -10.03
N PHE A 323 11.63 15.11 -10.27
CA PHE A 323 10.73 16.25 -10.23
C PHE A 323 9.66 16.07 -9.17
N ILE A 324 9.28 17.17 -8.55
CA ILE A 324 8.10 17.30 -7.71
C ILE A 324 7.11 18.17 -8.47
N LEU A 325 5.98 17.58 -8.84
CA LEU A 325 4.96 18.18 -9.70
C LEU A 325 3.67 18.37 -8.90
N PRO A 326 2.89 19.44 -9.13
CA PRO A 326 1.52 19.49 -8.66
C PRO A 326 0.71 18.30 -9.18
N GLU A 327 -0.33 17.90 -8.45
CA GLU A 327 -1.09 16.67 -8.71
C GLU A 327 -1.55 16.52 -10.18
N TYR A 328 -1.85 17.64 -10.86
CA TYR A 328 -2.34 17.64 -12.24
C TYR A 328 -1.42 18.44 -13.15
N THR A 329 -0.25 17.85 -13.41
CA THR A 329 0.73 18.37 -14.37
C THR A 329 0.80 17.42 -15.56
N LEU A 330 0.51 17.93 -16.76
CA LEU A 330 0.79 17.25 -18.02
C LEU A 330 2.29 17.32 -18.29
N PHE A 331 2.85 16.21 -18.77
CA PHE A 331 4.25 16.12 -19.15
C PHE A 331 4.34 15.75 -20.63
N ASN A 332 4.99 16.61 -21.40
CA ASN A 332 5.27 16.40 -22.82
C ASN A 332 6.79 16.48 -23.05
N MET A 333 7.30 15.69 -23.99
CA MET A 333 8.66 15.85 -24.49
C MET A 333 8.60 16.24 -25.97
N PHE A 334 9.28 17.33 -26.33
CA PHE A 334 9.35 17.82 -27.70
C PHE A 334 10.72 17.51 -28.30
N ASN A 335 10.75 16.54 -29.21
CA ASN A 335 11.68 16.46 -30.35
C ASN A 335 11.25 15.31 -31.29
N TRP A 336 10.45 15.62 -32.31
CA TRP A 336 9.94 14.67 -33.32
C TRP A 336 11.02 13.92 -34.12
N ASN A 337 12.24 14.46 -34.21
CA ASN A 337 13.34 13.82 -34.94
C ASN A 337 13.99 12.67 -34.16
N TYR A 338 13.83 12.63 -32.83
CA TYR A 338 14.42 11.61 -31.97
C TYR A 338 13.35 10.94 -31.11
N GLN A 339 13.01 9.70 -31.47
CA GLN A 339 12.28 8.79 -30.60
C GLN A 339 13.20 8.37 -29.43
N VAL A 340 13.46 9.28 -28.50
CA VAL A 340 14.24 8.97 -27.29
C VAL A 340 13.37 8.08 -26.41
N PRO A 341 13.83 6.86 -26.07
CA PRO A 341 13.14 6.01 -25.10
C PRO A 341 13.09 6.75 -23.75
N ILE A 342 11.88 6.98 -23.25
CA ILE A 342 11.66 7.54 -21.91
C ILE A 342 10.93 6.51 -21.07
N HIS A 343 11.44 6.29 -19.86
CA HIS A 343 10.65 5.65 -18.80
C HIS A 343 10.20 6.72 -17.81
N LEU A 344 8.88 6.83 -17.65
CA LEU A 344 8.24 7.69 -16.66
C LEU A 344 7.70 6.81 -15.54
N GLU A 345 8.29 6.91 -14.35
CA GLU A 345 7.69 6.31 -13.15
C GLU A 345 6.95 7.40 -12.38
N TYR A 346 5.63 7.33 -12.43
CA TYR A 346 4.76 8.14 -11.59
C TYR A 346 4.50 7.38 -10.29
N LYS A 347 5.10 7.82 -9.19
CA LYS A 347 4.64 7.42 -7.87
C LYS A 347 3.64 8.45 -7.40
N ILE A 348 2.35 8.15 -7.58
CA ILE A 348 1.31 8.83 -6.79
C ILE A 348 1.57 8.41 -5.35
N LEU A 349 1.69 9.38 -4.45
CA LEU A 349 1.76 9.11 -3.01
C LEU A 349 0.36 8.69 -2.52
N GLU A 350 -0.11 7.55 -3.00
CA GLU A 350 -1.36 6.93 -2.58
C GLU A 350 -1.13 6.22 -1.25
N VAL A 351 -1.65 6.82 -0.18
CA VAL A 351 -1.78 6.13 1.09
C VAL A 351 -2.99 5.22 0.97
N GLY A 352 -2.76 3.91 1.12
CA GLY A 352 -3.81 2.96 1.44
C GLY A 352 -4.58 3.39 2.69
N ASN A 353 -5.72 4.03 2.48
CA ASN A 353 -6.91 3.93 3.31
C ASN A 353 -8.10 4.39 2.47
N SER A 354 -8.98 3.43 2.20
CA SER A 354 -10.41 3.66 2.10
C SER A 354 -10.86 4.80 3.03
N ASP A 355 -11.68 5.69 2.47
CA ASP A 355 -12.53 6.68 3.14
C ASP A 355 -11.96 8.06 3.54
N SER A 356 -10.87 8.56 2.92
CA SER A 356 -10.61 10.00 2.97
C SER A 356 -10.21 10.60 1.62
N PHE A 357 -11.21 10.76 0.76
CA PHE A 357 -11.23 11.51 -0.50
C PHE A 357 -11.08 13.04 -0.32
N ASN A 358 -10.16 13.49 0.53
CA ASN A 358 -9.81 14.91 0.67
C ASN A 358 -8.29 15.07 0.69
N PHE A 359 -7.64 14.74 -0.42
CA PHE A 359 -6.28 15.17 -0.71
C PHE A 359 -6.31 16.13 -1.90
N THR A 360 -6.76 17.36 -1.64
CA THR A 360 -6.41 18.52 -2.45
C THR A 360 -5.02 18.98 -2.01
N GLY A 361 -3.95 18.45 -2.64
CA GLY A 361 -2.57 18.90 -2.38
C GLY A 361 -1.44 17.88 -2.48
N ALA A 362 -1.67 16.66 -3.00
CA ALA A 362 -0.59 15.68 -3.11
C ALA A 362 0.24 15.93 -4.37
N PHE A 363 1.39 16.61 -4.23
CA PHE A 363 2.39 16.66 -5.29
C PHE A 363 2.77 15.22 -5.72
N LYS A 364 2.96 15.02 -7.03
CA LYS A 364 3.46 13.79 -7.62
C LYS A 364 4.99 13.85 -7.70
N SER A 365 5.66 12.74 -7.41
CA SER A 365 7.06 12.58 -7.76
C SER A 365 7.17 11.94 -9.14
N LEU A 366 7.92 12.58 -10.03
CA LEU A 366 8.29 12.01 -11.33
C LEU A 366 9.79 11.72 -11.32
N THR A 367 10.16 10.48 -11.62
CA THR A 367 11.53 10.13 -11.99
C THR A 367 11.62 10.09 -13.50
N LEU A 368 12.46 10.95 -14.06
CA LEU A 368 12.75 10.99 -15.49
C LEU A 368 14.08 10.28 -15.76
N TYR A 369 14.01 9.26 -16.60
CA TYR A 369 15.15 8.44 -17.01
C TYR A 369 15.34 8.51 -18.53
N LEU A 370 16.55 8.86 -18.96
CA LEU A 370 16.94 8.91 -20.37
C LEU A 370 17.98 7.82 -20.67
N GLU A 371 17.69 6.98 -21.68
CA GLU A 371 18.58 5.89 -22.09
C GLU A 371 19.89 6.36 -22.77
N ASN A 372 19.98 7.63 -23.14
CA ASN A 372 21.15 8.21 -23.80
C ASN A 372 22.05 8.96 -22.80
N SER A 373 23.34 9.01 -23.09
CA SER A 373 24.27 9.86 -22.34
C SER A 373 23.94 11.34 -22.55
N LEU A 374 24.18 12.17 -21.54
CA LEU A 374 23.89 13.60 -21.63
C LEU A 374 24.69 14.26 -22.75
N GLU A 375 25.94 13.84 -22.96
CA GLU A 375 26.79 14.31 -24.05
C GLU A 375 26.14 14.06 -25.43
N GLU A 376 25.59 12.85 -25.66
CA GLU A 376 24.88 12.52 -26.90
C GLU A 376 23.61 13.36 -27.12
N LEU A 377 22.97 13.81 -26.04
CA LEU A 377 21.79 14.67 -26.12
C LEU A 377 22.16 16.13 -26.36
N LYS A 378 23.30 16.58 -25.81
CA LYS A 378 23.79 17.97 -25.94
C LYS A 378 24.48 18.25 -27.27
N ASP A 379 25.09 17.25 -27.89
CA ASP A 379 25.80 17.39 -29.17
C ASP A 379 24.86 17.42 -30.39
N LYS A 380 23.58 17.11 -30.22
CA LYS A 380 22.58 17.15 -31.30
C LYS A 380 22.01 18.56 -31.42
N GLU A 381 22.10 19.16 -32.61
CA GLU A 381 21.69 20.55 -32.90
C GLU A 381 20.19 20.84 -32.65
N ASP A 382 19.36 19.81 -32.45
CA ASP A 382 17.95 19.95 -32.09
C ASP A 382 17.77 19.79 -30.58
N ASP A 383 17.59 20.91 -29.87
CA ASP A 383 17.31 20.93 -28.42
C ASP A 383 16.13 20.01 -28.07
N ILE A 384 16.33 19.09 -27.12
CA ILE A 384 15.25 18.31 -26.50
C ILE A 384 14.62 19.16 -25.40
N PHE A 385 13.30 19.32 -25.44
CA PHE A 385 12.56 20.06 -24.43
C PHE A 385 11.58 19.17 -23.66
N PHE A 386 11.41 19.49 -22.39
CA PHE A 386 10.45 18.89 -21.47
C PHE A 386 9.45 19.96 -21.07
N GLU A 387 8.19 19.81 -21.48
CA GLU A 387 7.11 20.68 -21.08
C GLU A 387 6.33 20.07 -19.93
N PHE A 388 6.14 20.88 -18.90
CA PHE A 388 5.31 20.62 -17.75
C PHE A 388 4.18 21.63 -17.76
N LYS A 389 2.96 21.20 -18.10
CA LYS A 389 1.78 22.05 -18.10
C LYS A 389 0.91 21.73 -16.88
N ILE A 390 0.93 22.60 -15.88
CA ILE A 390 0.02 22.51 -14.73
C ILE A 390 -1.39 22.87 -15.20
N MET A 391 -2.35 22.03 -14.84
CA MET A 391 -3.77 22.23 -15.14
C MET A 391 -4.45 22.94 -13.99
N ASP A 392 -5.32 23.90 -14.30
CA ASP A 392 -6.09 24.61 -13.31
C ASP A 392 -7.31 23.79 -12.90
N LYS A 393 -7.61 23.81 -11.60
CA LYS A 393 -8.85 23.22 -11.09
C LYS A 393 -10.00 24.20 -11.35
N VAL A 394 -10.78 23.95 -12.39
CA VAL A 394 -11.87 24.83 -12.84
C VAL A 394 -13.21 24.50 -12.17
N ILE A 395 -13.41 23.24 -11.77
CA ILE A 395 -14.56 22.78 -10.98
C ILE A 395 -14.03 22.00 -9.77
N ASP A 396 -14.52 22.32 -8.57
CA ASP A 396 -14.09 21.70 -7.30
C ASP A 396 -15.27 21.43 -6.36
N LEU A 397 -15.91 20.27 -6.54
CA LEU A 397 -17.13 19.91 -5.83
C LEU A 397 -16.99 18.55 -5.14
N PRO A 398 -17.85 18.25 -4.17
CA PRO A 398 -17.79 16.99 -3.44
C PRO A 398 -17.88 15.74 -4.34
N LYS A 399 -18.61 15.81 -5.48
CA LYS A 399 -18.79 14.70 -6.42
C LYS A 399 -17.89 14.77 -7.66
N VAL A 400 -17.40 15.93 -8.05
CA VAL A 400 -16.66 16.11 -9.32
C VAL A 400 -15.56 17.14 -9.12
N ILE A 401 -14.37 16.83 -9.63
CA ILE A 401 -13.30 17.81 -9.82
C ILE A 401 -12.89 17.79 -11.30
N VAL A 402 -12.82 18.97 -11.92
CA VAL A 402 -12.36 19.11 -13.31
C VAL A 402 -11.08 19.93 -13.34
N TYR A 403 -10.08 19.39 -14.02
CA TYR A 403 -8.83 20.04 -14.32
C TYR A 403 -8.79 20.41 -15.80
N ASP A 404 -8.49 21.66 -16.10
CA ASP A 404 -8.44 22.20 -17.45
C ASP A 404 -7.30 23.21 -17.55
N GLY A 405 -6.45 23.06 -18.56
CA GLY A 405 -5.29 23.94 -18.75
C GLY A 405 -5.63 25.29 -19.41
N ASN A 406 -6.79 25.41 -20.07
CA ASN A 406 -7.16 26.60 -20.86
C ASN A 406 -8.61 27.08 -20.61
N ASN A 407 -9.35 26.45 -19.69
CA ASN A 407 -10.78 26.70 -19.45
C ASN A 407 -11.61 26.51 -20.73
N ASN A 408 -11.35 25.39 -21.41
CA ASN A 408 -11.94 24.97 -22.67
C ASN A 408 -13.36 24.39 -22.53
N SER A 409 -13.86 24.13 -21.32
CA SER A 409 -15.17 23.47 -21.18
C SER A 409 -16.26 24.25 -21.91
N MET A 410 -16.81 23.66 -22.98
CA MET A 410 -17.67 24.37 -23.93
C MET A 410 -19.08 24.59 -23.37
N SER A 411 -19.55 23.73 -22.44
CA SER A 411 -20.88 23.86 -21.88
C SER A 411 -20.95 24.52 -20.49
N SER A 412 -21.88 25.46 -20.34
CA SER A 412 -22.16 26.14 -19.07
C SER A 412 -22.80 25.25 -17.98
N ASN A 413 -23.35 24.08 -18.34
CA ASN A 413 -23.92 23.10 -17.41
C ASN A 413 -23.04 21.86 -17.20
N TYR A 414 -21.78 21.87 -17.67
CA TYR A 414 -20.92 20.68 -17.71
C TYR A 414 -20.87 19.91 -16.39
N GLU A 415 -20.67 20.62 -15.27
CA GLU A 415 -20.74 20.06 -13.91
C GLU A 415 -22.01 19.24 -13.66
N THR A 416 -23.17 19.83 -13.96
CA THR A 416 -24.47 19.22 -13.65
C THR A 416 -24.70 17.97 -14.48
N GLU A 417 -24.26 17.97 -15.73
CA GLU A 417 -24.36 16.81 -16.62
C GLU A 417 -23.41 15.69 -16.20
N LEU A 418 -22.17 15.99 -15.80
CA LEU A 418 -21.25 15.00 -15.23
C LEU A 418 -21.86 14.30 -14.00
N ILE A 419 -22.49 15.07 -13.09
CA ILE A 419 -23.15 14.49 -11.90
C ILE A 419 -24.32 13.58 -12.30
N LYS A 420 -25.14 13.99 -13.29
CA LYS A 420 -26.24 13.16 -13.80
C LYS A 420 -25.73 11.86 -14.42
N MET A 421 -24.65 11.91 -15.21
CA MET A 421 -24.02 10.73 -15.79
C MET A 421 -23.51 9.76 -14.71
N MET A 422 -22.83 10.27 -13.68
CA MET A 422 -22.39 9.45 -12.54
C MET A 422 -23.55 8.77 -11.84
N ASP A 423 -24.63 9.51 -11.58
CA ASP A 423 -25.81 8.98 -10.90
C ASP A 423 -26.55 7.95 -11.80
N ALA A 424 -26.60 8.17 -13.11
CA ALA A 424 -27.18 7.23 -14.09
C ALA A 424 -26.37 5.93 -14.18
N LEU A 425 -25.06 6.00 -14.39
CA LEU A 425 -24.16 4.83 -14.41
C LEU A 425 -24.31 4.00 -13.15
N LYS A 426 -24.35 4.67 -11.99
CA LYS A 426 -24.55 3.99 -10.71
C LYS A 426 -25.89 3.30 -10.62
N GLU A 427 -26.97 3.94 -11.07
CA GLU A 427 -28.31 3.35 -11.03
C GLU A 427 -28.40 2.10 -11.91
N VAL A 428 -27.87 2.14 -13.15
CA VAL A 428 -27.95 1.01 -14.09
C VAL A 428 -26.87 -0.06 -13.86
N GLY A 429 -25.75 0.30 -13.23
CA GLY A 429 -24.59 -0.57 -13.05
C GLY A 429 -24.49 -1.22 -11.67
N LEU A 430 -25.12 -0.67 -10.64
CA LEU A 430 -24.99 -1.18 -9.27
C LEU A 430 -25.57 -2.59 -9.13
N ASN A 431 -24.71 -3.56 -8.80
CA ASN A 431 -25.01 -4.99 -8.72
C ASN A 431 -25.45 -5.64 -10.05
N THR A 432 -25.32 -4.93 -11.17
CA THR A 432 -25.52 -5.45 -12.53
C THR A 432 -24.18 -5.59 -13.27
N TYR A 433 -23.27 -4.64 -13.03
CA TYR A 433 -21.89 -4.65 -13.52
C TYR A 433 -20.90 -4.70 -12.35
N PHE A 434 -21.04 -3.79 -11.39
CA PHE A 434 -20.04 -3.59 -10.34
C PHE A 434 -20.65 -3.61 -8.93
N PRO A 435 -19.92 -4.12 -7.91
CA PRO A 435 -20.36 -4.06 -6.52
C PRO A 435 -20.38 -2.62 -6.01
N LYS A 436 -21.13 -2.39 -4.93
CA LYS A 436 -21.27 -1.07 -4.28
C LYS A 436 -19.93 -0.35 -4.03
N ASP A 437 -18.90 -1.11 -3.69
CA ASP A 437 -17.61 -0.59 -3.25
C ASP A 437 -16.78 0.02 -4.39
N ASN A 438 -17.09 -0.29 -5.66
CA ASN A 438 -16.44 0.31 -6.84
C ASN A 438 -16.93 1.73 -7.12
N TRP A 439 -18.11 2.11 -6.62
CA TRP A 439 -18.75 3.38 -6.94
C TRP A 439 -18.21 4.50 -6.04
N ILE A 440 -16.98 4.92 -6.32
CA ILE A 440 -16.36 6.07 -5.67
C ILE A 440 -17.23 7.32 -5.80
N SER A 441 -17.25 8.13 -4.74
CA SER A 441 -18.12 9.30 -4.62
C SER A 441 -17.66 10.50 -5.44
N GLN A 442 -16.37 10.60 -5.77
CA GLN A 442 -15.79 11.75 -6.46
C GLN A 442 -15.09 11.34 -7.76
N LEU A 443 -15.57 11.85 -8.89
CA LEU A 443 -14.93 11.72 -10.20
C LEU A 443 -13.91 12.85 -10.41
N LYS A 444 -12.79 12.51 -11.04
CA LYS A 444 -11.76 13.46 -11.48
C LYS A 444 -11.70 13.45 -13.01
N VAL A 445 -11.86 14.61 -13.64
CA VAL A 445 -11.82 14.78 -15.10
C VAL A 445 -10.64 15.65 -15.49
N MET A 446 -9.90 15.24 -16.52
CA MET A 446 -8.81 16.02 -17.11
C MET A 446 -9.18 16.41 -18.54
N VAL A 447 -9.35 17.70 -18.79
CA VAL A 447 -9.60 18.25 -20.13
C VAL A 447 -8.26 18.57 -20.79
N LYS A 448 -7.83 17.73 -21.74
CA LYS A 448 -6.52 17.84 -22.40
C LYS A 448 -6.57 17.32 -23.83
N ASP A 449 -5.66 17.81 -24.68
CA ASP A 449 -5.45 17.24 -26.01
C ASP A 449 -4.94 15.79 -25.92
N GLY A 450 -5.34 14.94 -26.87
CA GLY A 450 -4.92 13.54 -26.94
C GLY A 450 -6.10 12.58 -27.07
N ILE A 451 -5.85 11.29 -26.79
CA ILE A 451 -6.88 10.25 -26.78
C ILE A 451 -7.55 10.23 -25.41
N GLU A 452 -8.88 10.13 -25.42
CA GLU A 452 -9.72 9.95 -24.25
C GLU A 452 -9.39 8.64 -23.56
N THR A 453 -9.33 8.66 -22.23
CA THR A 453 -8.94 7.48 -21.45
C THR A 453 -9.54 7.52 -20.06
N GLY A 454 -10.03 6.39 -19.59
CA GLY A 454 -10.46 6.16 -18.22
C GLY A 454 -9.50 5.23 -17.48
N GLY A 455 -9.25 5.55 -16.21
CA GLY A 455 -8.42 4.71 -15.34
C GLY A 455 -8.79 4.89 -13.88
N ALA A 456 -8.10 4.19 -12.97
CA ALA A 456 -8.48 4.16 -11.56
C ALA A 456 -8.50 5.54 -10.87
N SER A 457 -7.74 6.52 -11.37
CA SER A 457 -7.59 7.82 -10.70
C SER A 457 -8.38 8.97 -11.34
N ASN A 458 -8.77 8.86 -12.62
CA ASN A 458 -9.44 9.93 -13.38
C ASN A 458 -9.94 9.42 -14.74
N ILE A 459 -10.69 10.28 -15.43
CA ILE A 459 -10.90 10.23 -16.88
C ILE A 459 -10.17 11.40 -17.55
N SER A 460 -9.72 11.20 -18.79
CA SER A 460 -9.20 12.22 -19.70
C SER A 460 -10.16 12.40 -20.87
N ILE A 461 -10.49 13.64 -21.20
CA ILE A 461 -11.45 14.02 -22.23
C ILE A 461 -10.84 15.14 -23.06
N ARG A 462 -11.12 15.20 -24.37
CA ARG A 462 -10.61 16.30 -25.20
C ARG A 462 -11.41 17.58 -24.96
N PRO A 463 -10.81 18.76 -25.16
CA PRO A 463 -11.51 20.03 -25.13
C PRO A 463 -12.82 20.05 -25.92
N GLU A 464 -12.81 19.51 -27.13
CA GLU A 464 -13.95 19.46 -28.05
C GLU A 464 -15.10 18.56 -27.59
N ASP A 465 -14.83 17.55 -26.76
CA ASP A 465 -15.84 16.59 -26.29
C ASP A 465 -16.58 17.10 -25.03
N THR A 466 -16.46 18.38 -24.68
CA THR A 466 -17.07 18.98 -23.49
C THR A 466 -18.39 19.72 -23.75
N ASP A 467 -18.97 19.58 -24.96
CA ASP A 467 -20.27 20.14 -25.32
C ASP A 467 -21.40 19.17 -24.96
N MET A 468 -21.98 19.36 -23.78
CA MET A 468 -23.11 18.54 -23.30
C MET A 468 -24.44 18.83 -24.01
N ASN A 469 -24.44 19.46 -25.18
CA ASN A 469 -25.56 19.43 -26.12
C ASN A 469 -25.36 18.42 -27.25
N ASN A 470 -24.16 17.86 -27.38
CA ASN A 470 -23.82 16.80 -28.32
C ASN A 470 -23.99 15.44 -27.63
N SER A 471 -24.83 14.58 -28.21
CA SER A 471 -25.07 13.20 -27.73
C SER A 471 -23.77 12.38 -27.73
N TYR A 472 -22.91 12.59 -28.73
CA TYR A 472 -21.61 11.92 -28.85
C TYR A 472 -20.71 12.21 -27.65
N ASP A 473 -20.68 13.45 -27.17
CA ASP A 473 -19.88 13.85 -26.03
C ASP A 473 -20.34 13.16 -24.73
N TYR A 474 -21.65 12.87 -24.58
CA TYR A 474 -22.14 12.04 -23.48
C TYR A 474 -21.63 10.61 -23.58
N ILE A 475 -21.66 10.03 -24.78
CA ILE A 475 -21.20 8.66 -25.02
C ILE A 475 -19.73 8.53 -24.60
N VAL A 476 -18.87 9.44 -25.04
CA VAL A 476 -17.45 9.47 -24.69
C VAL A 476 -17.28 9.56 -23.17
N HIS A 477 -17.99 10.46 -22.49
CA HIS A 477 -17.90 10.59 -21.04
C HIS A 477 -18.36 9.34 -20.29
N LEU A 478 -19.52 8.78 -20.65
CA LEU A 478 -20.06 7.59 -20.00
C LEU A 478 -19.13 6.38 -20.22
N HIS A 479 -18.51 6.28 -21.40
CA HIS A 479 -17.54 5.25 -21.72
C HIS A 479 -16.32 5.36 -20.80
N GLU A 480 -15.67 6.51 -20.73
CA GLU A 480 -14.49 6.70 -19.88
C GLU A 480 -14.82 6.62 -18.39
N MET A 481 -16.00 7.08 -17.96
CA MET A 481 -16.46 6.92 -16.58
C MET A 481 -16.66 5.45 -16.20
N THR A 482 -17.11 4.61 -17.15
CA THR A 482 -17.22 3.18 -16.90
C THR A 482 -15.85 2.56 -16.64
N HIS A 483 -14.85 2.89 -17.47
CA HIS A 483 -13.46 2.49 -17.24
C HIS A 483 -12.94 2.95 -15.88
N PHE A 484 -13.26 4.20 -15.48
CA PHE A 484 -12.93 4.71 -14.15
C PHE A 484 -13.53 3.86 -13.04
N TYR A 485 -14.80 3.45 -13.11
CA TYR A 485 -15.43 2.63 -12.08
C TYR A 485 -14.98 1.16 -12.09
N GLU A 486 -14.71 0.59 -13.26
CA GLU A 486 -14.19 -0.78 -13.40
C GLU A 486 -12.78 -0.90 -12.78
N ALA A 487 -11.92 0.09 -13.05
CA ALA A 487 -10.54 0.12 -12.59
C ALA A 487 -10.37 0.20 -11.05
N GLN A 488 -11.43 0.52 -10.29
CA GLN A 488 -11.35 0.71 -8.83
C GLN A 488 -10.98 -0.54 -8.04
N LYS A 489 -11.24 -1.72 -8.59
CA LYS A 489 -10.85 -2.99 -7.96
C LYS A 489 -9.63 -3.66 -8.59
N ALA A 490 -9.01 -3.04 -9.60
CA ALA A 490 -7.83 -3.52 -10.32
C ALA A 490 -7.84 -5.05 -10.54
N HIS A 491 -8.46 -5.51 -11.63
CA HIS A 491 -8.58 -6.93 -11.94
C HIS A 491 -8.01 -7.27 -13.31
N TYR A 492 -7.62 -8.53 -13.50
CA TYR A 492 -7.01 -9.01 -14.75
C TYR A 492 -7.87 -8.76 -15.99
N GLY A 493 -9.20 -8.80 -15.87
CA GLY A 493 -10.13 -8.50 -16.98
C GLY A 493 -9.87 -7.14 -17.65
N PHE A 494 -9.30 -6.17 -16.93
CA PHE A 494 -8.90 -4.86 -17.48
C PHE A 494 -7.78 -4.95 -18.54
N LEU A 495 -7.06 -6.08 -18.60
CA LEU A 495 -6.05 -6.37 -19.63
C LEU A 495 -6.64 -7.05 -20.89
N ILE A 496 -7.92 -7.46 -20.84
CA ILE A 496 -8.62 -8.09 -21.97
C ILE A 496 -9.47 -7.02 -22.65
N LYS A 497 -8.97 -6.50 -23.78
CA LYS A 497 -9.56 -5.36 -24.49
C LYS A 497 -11.04 -5.56 -24.83
N ALA A 498 -11.41 -6.70 -25.40
CA ALA A 498 -12.82 -6.97 -25.69
C ALA A 498 -13.70 -6.93 -24.42
N TRP A 499 -13.21 -7.39 -23.28
CA TRP A 499 -13.99 -7.36 -22.04
C TRP A 499 -14.21 -5.93 -21.53
N VAL A 500 -13.12 -5.18 -21.38
CA VAL A 500 -13.18 -3.85 -20.75
C VAL A 500 -13.90 -2.84 -21.65
N GLU A 501 -13.61 -2.82 -22.96
CA GLU A 501 -14.28 -1.92 -23.90
C GLU A 501 -15.75 -2.32 -24.09
N GLY A 502 -16.04 -3.62 -24.12
CA GLY A 502 -17.41 -4.13 -24.17
C GLY A 502 -18.25 -3.73 -22.97
N ASN A 503 -17.67 -3.73 -21.77
CA ASN A 503 -18.36 -3.29 -20.55
C ASN A 503 -18.67 -1.79 -20.63
N ALA A 504 -17.68 -1.00 -21.05
CA ALA A 504 -17.81 0.44 -21.19
C ALA A 504 -18.90 0.83 -22.19
N ILE A 505 -18.93 0.22 -23.38
CA ILE A 505 -19.97 0.48 -24.38
C ILE A 505 -21.35 0.06 -23.88
N ALA A 506 -21.50 -1.18 -23.38
CA ALA A 506 -22.80 -1.70 -22.96
C ALA A 506 -23.40 -0.96 -21.74
N LEU A 507 -22.56 -0.51 -20.80
CA LEU A 507 -23.03 0.26 -19.66
C LEU A 507 -23.36 1.71 -20.04
N SER A 508 -22.61 2.30 -20.97
CA SER A 508 -22.88 3.65 -21.50
C SER A 508 -24.21 3.71 -22.24
N GLU A 509 -24.52 2.71 -23.07
CA GLU A 509 -25.80 2.59 -23.78
C GLU A 509 -26.97 2.63 -22.79
N LYS A 510 -26.91 1.79 -21.74
CA LYS A 510 -27.93 1.77 -20.69
C LYS A 510 -28.06 3.08 -19.93
N ALA A 511 -26.94 3.75 -19.67
CA ALA A 511 -26.97 5.03 -18.97
C ALA A 511 -27.60 6.13 -19.84
N LEU A 512 -27.38 6.13 -21.15
CA LEU A 512 -28.06 7.02 -22.09
C LEU A 512 -29.56 6.76 -22.16
N GLU A 513 -29.96 5.49 -22.26
CA GLU A 513 -31.36 5.08 -22.20
C GLU A 513 -32.03 5.59 -20.91
N TYR A 514 -31.34 5.46 -19.76
CA TYR A 514 -31.83 5.95 -18.47
C TYR A 514 -31.96 7.48 -18.42
N LEU A 515 -31.03 8.19 -19.06
CA LEU A 515 -31.03 9.65 -19.15
C LEU A 515 -32.02 10.19 -20.21
N GLU A 516 -32.65 9.30 -20.99
CA GLU A 516 -33.52 9.64 -22.12
C GLU A 516 -32.81 10.53 -23.17
N ILE A 517 -31.52 10.26 -23.41
CA ILE A 517 -30.70 10.95 -24.41
C ILE A 517 -30.64 10.10 -25.68
N ASP A 518 -30.99 10.70 -26.82
CA ASP A 518 -30.87 10.07 -28.14
C ASP A 518 -29.38 9.87 -28.47
N ASP A 519 -29.01 8.67 -28.90
CA ASP A 519 -27.64 8.33 -29.29
C ASP A 519 -27.36 8.68 -30.77
N ASP A 520 -28.34 9.25 -31.48
CA ASP A 520 -28.30 9.54 -32.91
C ASP A 520 -27.93 8.31 -33.76
N GLY A 521 -28.28 7.11 -33.26
CA GLY A 521 -27.96 5.83 -33.88
C GLY A 521 -26.49 5.43 -33.76
N TYR A 522 -25.71 6.01 -32.84
CA TYR A 522 -24.30 5.68 -32.64
C TYR A 522 -24.09 4.18 -32.45
N TYR A 523 -24.80 3.54 -31.52
CA TYR A 523 -24.56 2.12 -31.23
C TYR A 523 -24.97 1.23 -32.41
N GLU A 524 -26.07 1.59 -33.10
CA GLU A 524 -26.52 0.88 -34.29
C GLU A 524 -25.59 1.05 -35.49
N ASN A 525 -24.82 2.13 -35.59
CA ASN A 525 -23.96 2.42 -36.74
C ASN A 525 -22.52 1.95 -36.54
N ASP A 526 -21.96 2.16 -35.34
CA ASP A 526 -20.55 1.91 -35.03
C ASP A 526 -20.30 0.47 -34.55
N PHE A 527 -21.30 -0.18 -33.96
CA PHE A 527 -21.21 -1.58 -33.51
C PHE A 527 -22.15 -2.49 -34.30
N ARG A 528 -22.13 -2.34 -35.62
CA ARG A 528 -22.86 -3.26 -36.51
C ARG A 528 -22.17 -4.62 -36.57
N LEU A 529 -22.97 -5.69 -36.66
CA LEU A 529 -22.48 -7.06 -36.78
C LEU A 529 -21.63 -7.29 -38.04
N ASP A 530 -21.79 -6.50 -39.10
CA ASP A 530 -20.99 -6.60 -40.33
C ASP A 530 -19.52 -6.19 -40.12
N VAL A 531 -19.23 -5.38 -39.09
CA VAL A 531 -17.85 -5.08 -38.65
C VAL A 531 -17.13 -6.34 -38.15
N LEU A 532 -17.88 -7.40 -37.82
CA LEU A 532 -17.39 -8.67 -37.28
C LEU A 532 -17.25 -9.80 -38.34
N GLU A 533 -17.29 -9.46 -39.64
CA GLU A 533 -17.13 -10.46 -40.71
C GLU A 533 -15.75 -11.16 -40.71
N GLY A 534 -14.71 -10.50 -40.15
CA GLY A 534 -13.33 -11.00 -40.09
C GLY A 534 -12.99 -11.89 -38.90
N VAL A 535 -13.94 -12.15 -38.01
CA VAL A 535 -13.71 -12.84 -36.73
C VAL A 535 -13.32 -14.30 -36.91
N ASP A 536 -12.31 -14.75 -36.17
CA ASP A 536 -11.96 -16.18 -36.11
C ASP A 536 -12.99 -16.94 -35.27
N LYS A 537 -13.98 -17.52 -35.96
CA LYS A 537 -15.05 -18.32 -35.36
C LYS A 537 -14.59 -19.73 -34.95
N GLN A 538 -13.40 -20.19 -35.36
CA GLN A 538 -12.92 -21.56 -35.06
C GLN A 538 -12.24 -21.65 -33.69
N ASP A 539 -11.55 -20.59 -33.27
CA ASP A 539 -10.93 -20.46 -31.94
C ASP A 539 -11.31 -19.11 -31.30
N PHE A 540 -12.62 -18.91 -31.12
CA PHE A 540 -13.15 -17.63 -30.65
C PHE A 540 -12.63 -17.23 -29.27
N GLU A 541 -12.36 -18.21 -28.40
CA GLU A 541 -11.81 -17.96 -27.05
C GLU A 541 -10.44 -17.29 -27.13
N LYS A 542 -9.54 -17.83 -27.96
CA LYS A 542 -8.23 -17.23 -28.18
C LYS A 542 -8.35 -15.86 -28.86
N TYR A 543 -9.19 -15.77 -29.89
CA TYR A 543 -9.44 -14.51 -30.58
C TYR A 543 -9.96 -13.41 -29.63
N TYR A 544 -10.92 -13.74 -28.77
CA TYR A 544 -11.49 -12.80 -27.78
C TYR A 544 -10.44 -12.27 -26.80
N LEU A 545 -9.47 -13.11 -26.42
CA LEU A 545 -8.36 -12.69 -25.59
C LEU A 545 -7.41 -11.74 -26.34
N GLU A 546 -7.19 -11.94 -27.64
CA GLU A 546 -6.14 -11.27 -28.42
C GLU A 546 -6.60 -10.06 -29.24
N VAL A 547 -7.91 -9.91 -29.50
CA VAL A 547 -8.46 -8.80 -30.30
C VAL A 547 -8.17 -7.44 -29.66
N ASP A 548 -7.86 -6.45 -30.50
CA ASP A 548 -7.52 -5.08 -30.10
C ASP A 548 -8.12 -4.06 -31.09
N GLY A 549 -7.96 -2.77 -30.81
CA GLY A 549 -8.50 -1.68 -31.62
C GLY A 549 -10.03 -1.67 -31.66
N HIS A 550 -10.60 -1.06 -32.70
CA HIS A 550 -12.05 -0.88 -32.84
C HIS A 550 -12.84 -2.20 -32.85
N GLU A 551 -12.23 -3.28 -33.33
CA GLU A 551 -12.88 -4.60 -33.37
C GLU A 551 -13.14 -5.15 -31.96
N ALA A 552 -12.26 -4.86 -30.99
CA ALA A 552 -12.44 -5.26 -29.60
C ALA A 552 -13.70 -4.63 -28.98
N TYR A 553 -14.00 -3.37 -29.31
CA TYR A 553 -15.20 -2.67 -28.82
C TYR A 553 -16.47 -3.37 -29.31
N ALA A 554 -16.55 -3.65 -30.61
CA ALA A 554 -17.71 -4.30 -31.22
C ALA A 554 -17.89 -5.74 -30.72
N ILE A 555 -16.81 -6.54 -30.68
CA ILE A 555 -16.82 -7.91 -30.14
C ILE A 555 -17.29 -7.92 -28.70
N GLY A 556 -16.68 -7.07 -27.88
CA GLY A 556 -16.96 -6.94 -26.46
C GLY A 556 -18.42 -6.59 -26.20
N TYR A 557 -18.92 -5.57 -26.88
CA TYR A 557 -20.29 -5.11 -26.78
C TYR A 557 -21.29 -6.23 -27.09
N HIS A 558 -21.11 -6.90 -28.23
CA HIS A 558 -21.99 -7.99 -28.64
C HIS A 558 -21.88 -9.21 -27.73
N PHE A 559 -20.68 -9.55 -27.25
CA PHE A 559 -20.52 -10.66 -26.31
C PHE A 559 -21.21 -10.37 -24.98
N ASN A 560 -21.08 -9.15 -24.44
CA ASN A 560 -21.79 -8.74 -23.23
C ASN A 560 -23.31 -8.73 -23.40
N LYS A 561 -23.81 -8.27 -24.56
CA LYS A 561 -25.23 -8.32 -24.91
C LYS A 561 -25.73 -9.76 -24.95
N TYR A 562 -25.01 -10.64 -25.65
CA TYR A 562 -25.29 -12.08 -25.67
C TYR A 562 -25.32 -12.68 -24.26
N LEU A 563 -24.30 -12.40 -23.44
CA LEU A 563 -24.24 -12.92 -22.07
C LEU A 563 -25.49 -12.52 -21.28
N ARG A 564 -25.88 -11.24 -21.34
CA ARG A 564 -27.07 -10.74 -20.63
C ARG A 564 -28.37 -11.34 -21.14
N ASP A 565 -28.54 -11.42 -22.46
CA ASP A 565 -29.75 -11.97 -23.09
C ASP A 565 -29.96 -13.45 -22.74
N TYR A 566 -28.86 -14.22 -22.64
CA TYR A 566 -28.92 -15.68 -22.43
C TYR A 566 -28.81 -16.10 -20.96
N TYR A 567 -28.00 -15.41 -20.15
CA TYR A 567 -27.68 -15.80 -18.78
C TYR A 567 -28.25 -14.87 -17.71
N GLY A 568 -28.91 -13.78 -18.12
CA GLY A 568 -29.58 -12.82 -17.25
C GLY A 568 -28.81 -11.51 -17.08
N GLU A 569 -29.52 -10.45 -16.72
CA GLU A 569 -28.99 -9.09 -16.61
C GLU A 569 -27.82 -8.94 -15.63
N ASP A 570 -27.77 -9.75 -14.56
CA ASP A 570 -26.74 -9.70 -13.52
C ASP A 570 -25.48 -10.53 -13.83
N ILE A 571 -25.39 -11.13 -15.02
CA ILE A 571 -24.29 -12.04 -15.36
C ILE A 571 -22.92 -11.36 -15.35
N ILE A 572 -22.83 -10.11 -15.81
CA ILE A 572 -21.56 -9.37 -15.84
C ILE A 572 -21.05 -9.14 -14.42
N PHE A 573 -21.94 -8.74 -13.50
CA PHE A 573 -21.62 -8.65 -12.07
C PHE A 573 -21.15 -9.98 -11.48
N ARG A 574 -21.79 -11.09 -11.84
CA ARG A 574 -21.37 -12.43 -11.38
C ARG A 574 -20.00 -12.83 -11.92
N ILE A 575 -19.68 -12.48 -13.16
CA ILE A 575 -18.36 -12.70 -13.77
C ILE A 575 -17.31 -11.86 -13.02
N HIS A 576 -17.55 -10.55 -12.83
CA HIS A 576 -16.63 -9.70 -12.07
C HIS A 576 -16.40 -10.23 -10.65
N LYS A 577 -17.45 -10.72 -9.98
CA LYS A 577 -17.30 -11.35 -8.67
C LYS A 577 -16.41 -12.59 -8.72
N ALA A 578 -16.58 -13.45 -9.71
CA ALA A 578 -15.71 -14.62 -9.89
C ALA A 578 -14.24 -14.21 -10.12
N ILE A 579 -14.00 -13.17 -10.92
CA ILE A 579 -12.66 -12.60 -11.16
C ILE A 579 -12.06 -12.06 -9.85
N TYR A 580 -12.85 -11.32 -9.05
CA TYR A 580 -12.37 -10.76 -7.77
C TYR A 580 -12.09 -11.83 -6.70
N ASP A 581 -12.80 -12.95 -6.73
CA ASP A 581 -12.63 -14.05 -5.78
C ASP A 581 -11.44 -14.97 -6.18
N ASP A 582 -10.97 -14.90 -7.43
CA ASP A 582 -9.80 -15.63 -7.92
C ASP A 582 -8.50 -14.85 -7.64
N ASP A 583 -7.82 -15.22 -6.55
CA ASP A 583 -6.55 -14.64 -6.04
C ASP A 583 -5.39 -14.65 -7.07
N THR A 584 -5.58 -15.22 -8.27
CA THR A 584 -4.59 -15.26 -9.37
C THR A 584 -4.62 -14.03 -10.29
N THR A 585 -5.51 -13.07 -10.05
CA THR A 585 -5.88 -12.01 -11.02
C THR A 585 -5.21 -10.64 -10.83
N THR A 586 -4.22 -10.49 -9.96
CA THR A 586 -3.49 -9.21 -9.76
C THR A 586 -2.22 -9.08 -10.61
N SER A 587 -2.11 -9.78 -11.74
CA SER A 587 -0.95 -9.61 -12.63
C SER A 587 -1.06 -8.29 -13.39
N TYR A 588 -0.02 -7.45 -13.32
CA TYR A 588 0.11 -6.24 -14.15
C TYR A 588 0.45 -6.56 -15.62
N TYR A 589 0.71 -7.83 -15.94
CA TYR A 589 1.12 -8.27 -17.27
C TYR A 589 0.28 -9.45 -17.75
N LYS A 590 -0.11 -9.40 -19.02
CA LYS A 590 -0.83 -10.48 -19.68
C LYS A 590 0.05 -11.72 -19.78
N ASN A 591 -0.50 -12.88 -19.41
CA ASN A 591 0.19 -14.16 -19.56
C ASN A 591 -0.83 -15.30 -19.71
N SER A 592 -0.39 -16.43 -20.26
CA SER A 592 -1.28 -17.55 -20.59
C SER A 592 -1.98 -18.17 -19.37
N GLU A 593 -1.37 -18.14 -18.18
CA GLU A 593 -1.97 -18.70 -16.97
C GLU A 593 -3.13 -17.81 -16.48
N SER A 594 -2.89 -16.50 -16.42
CA SER A 594 -3.91 -15.52 -16.05
C SER A 594 -5.02 -15.38 -17.10
N ASP A 595 -4.70 -15.45 -18.41
CA ASP A 595 -5.70 -15.51 -19.49
C ASP A 595 -6.65 -16.69 -19.29
N LYS A 596 -6.09 -17.87 -18.97
CA LYS A 596 -6.90 -19.05 -18.68
C LYS A 596 -7.75 -18.86 -17.43
N GLY A 597 -7.20 -18.31 -16.35
CA GLY A 597 -7.96 -18.02 -15.12
C GLY A 597 -9.15 -17.09 -15.37
N PHE A 598 -8.96 -16.05 -16.19
CA PHE A 598 -10.03 -15.15 -16.61
C PHE A 598 -11.14 -15.86 -17.40
N ILE A 599 -10.78 -16.69 -18.36
CA ILE A 599 -11.76 -17.49 -19.11
C ILE A 599 -12.49 -18.48 -18.21
N ASP A 600 -11.77 -19.14 -17.30
CA ASP A 600 -12.35 -20.08 -16.33
C ASP A 600 -13.36 -19.35 -15.42
N CYS A 601 -13.09 -18.10 -15.04
CA CYS A 601 -14.05 -17.26 -14.30
C CYS A 601 -15.34 -17.04 -15.08
N ILE A 602 -15.26 -16.66 -16.37
CA ILE A 602 -16.46 -16.49 -17.23
C ILE A 602 -17.24 -17.80 -17.32
N LYS A 603 -16.57 -18.91 -17.64
CA LYS A 603 -17.19 -20.23 -17.80
C LYS A 603 -17.79 -20.76 -16.50
N SER A 604 -17.24 -20.40 -15.34
CA SER A 604 -17.73 -20.85 -14.04
C SER A 604 -19.12 -20.33 -13.69
N VAL A 605 -19.51 -19.17 -14.23
CA VAL A 605 -20.82 -18.55 -14.00
C VAL A 605 -21.75 -18.61 -15.21
N THR A 606 -21.26 -19.07 -16.37
CA THR A 606 -22.02 -19.23 -17.61
C THR A 606 -22.12 -20.71 -18.01
N SER A 607 -21.43 -21.14 -19.07
CA SER A 607 -21.27 -22.53 -19.53
C SER A 607 -19.84 -22.76 -20.02
N GLN A 608 -19.45 -24.04 -20.12
CA GLN A 608 -18.13 -24.41 -20.67
C GLN A 608 -17.98 -24.08 -22.17
N THR A 609 -19.11 -23.92 -22.87
CA THR A 609 -19.18 -23.69 -24.31
C THR A 609 -19.52 -22.24 -24.67
N VAL A 610 -19.62 -21.32 -23.69
CA VAL A 610 -20.15 -19.96 -23.88
C VAL A 610 -19.52 -19.18 -25.04
N PHE A 611 -18.20 -19.29 -25.24
CA PHE A 611 -17.49 -18.64 -26.34
C PHE A 611 -17.84 -19.24 -27.70
N GLN A 612 -17.94 -20.57 -27.78
CA GLN A 612 -18.35 -21.26 -29.00
C GLN A 612 -19.83 -21.01 -29.30
N ASP A 613 -20.68 -21.01 -28.29
CA ASP A 613 -22.11 -20.74 -28.42
C ASP A 613 -22.34 -19.31 -28.94
N PHE A 614 -21.58 -18.32 -28.46
CA PHE A 614 -21.61 -16.97 -29.02
C PHE A 614 -21.20 -16.95 -30.50
N ALA A 615 -20.03 -17.52 -30.83
CA ALA A 615 -19.51 -17.53 -32.20
C ALA A 615 -20.46 -18.23 -33.19
N GLU A 616 -21.08 -19.32 -32.77
CA GLU A 616 -21.97 -20.11 -33.61
C GLU A 616 -23.39 -19.57 -33.69
N GLN A 617 -23.93 -18.98 -32.62
CA GLN A 617 -25.36 -18.64 -32.54
C GLN A 617 -25.62 -17.15 -32.76
N TYR A 618 -24.71 -16.29 -32.30
CA TYR A 618 -24.90 -14.85 -32.30
C TYR A 618 -24.24 -14.17 -33.52
N LEU A 619 -23.04 -14.61 -33.91
CA LEU A 619 -22.29 -14.05 -35.05
C LEU A 619 -22.68 -14.66 -36.42
N LYS A 620 -23.87 -15.26 -36.57
CA LYS A 620 -24.24 -16.01 -37.79
C LYS A 620 -24.35 -15.14 -39.04
#